data_AF-A0A238KL28-F1
#
_entry.id   AF-A0A238KL28-F1
#
_cell.length_a   1.000
_cell.length_b   1.000
_cell.length_c   1.000
_cell.angle_alpha   90.00
_cell.angle_beta   90.00
_cell.angle_gamma   90.00
#
_symmetry.space_group_name_H-M   'P 1'
#
loop_
_entity.id
_entity.type
_entity.pdbx_description
1 polymer ?
#
loop_
_entity_poly.entity_id
_entity_poly.type
_entity_poly.pdbx_seq_one_letter_code
_entity_poly.pdbx_strand_id
1 'polypeptide(L)'
;MPHILSALYNFLRLGPIGLGVGAAIVLGIGYFLQVSQNDRVAAKAAALAAGPPAAVDVAKFDRESDATDLREVVLRGQAVFDYAYRLTLEKDTSDLEAFMVPIVSETATSERDIVAIALFYESGFRHDRLTPEFLTNGLMGFGDIGPIMEYNGKLSSLGSWEEITQDAFAEKGLTFSDDIIVVWPFIDGREVAFAPPEADDTTMFGFFSKIAGAIGLLALAKLVFRKEPEAKIAAPDVNLPPLSPEVTTAPQRSAAPLWKQRSGLVDESYNDAPAAQFDEPGIDVFAPKTASVIKPRAKFGVRKVLIGLVGGLFFLGLASTVSDLIGKSSTATVVKTQSTAEVIAESAAAAIVPDADPNRHWTDIDVAPIAEWFVAKFFLAVSGDFDAQILLLGMLLGVFVALFALRWYFIVRRTLRPKTTARFDSMGIN
;
A
#
# COMPACT_ATOMS: atom_id res chain seq x y z
N MET A 1 -20.90 11.07 -0.97
CA MET A 1 -20.59 9.69 -1.43
C MET A 1 -20.51 9.46 -2.96
N PRO A 2 -21.39 10.00 -3.84
CA PRO A 2 -21.42 9.58 -5.26
C PRO A 2 -20.11 9.88 -6.04
N HIS A 3 -19.40 10.95 -5.67
CA HIS A 3 -18.13 11.30 -6.29
C HIS A 3 -17.00 10.30 -6.00
N ILE A 4 -16.97 9.70 -4.81
CA ILE A 4 -15.93 8.72 -4.42
C ILE A 4 -16.12 7.42 -5.21
N LEU A 5 -17.36 6.95 -5.33
CA LEU A 5 -17.68 5.75 -6.10
C LEU A 5 -17.37 5.92 -7.59
N SER A 6 -17.70 7.09 -8.17
CA SER A 6 -17.37 7.41 -9.55
C SER A 6 -15.85 7.47 -9.80
N ALA A 7 -15.11 8.11 -8.89
CA ALA A 7 -13.65 8.16 -8.96
C ALA A 7 -13.02 6.77 -8.87
N LEU A 8 -13.48 5.93 -7.94
CA LEU A 8 -13.03 4.55 -7.79
C LEU A 8 -13.31 3.71 -9.05
N TYR A 9 -14.51 3.85 -9.62
CA TYR A 9 -14.88 3.16 -10.86
C TYR A 9 -13.98 3.56 -12.04
N ASN A 10 -13.73 4.87 -12.21
CA ASN A 10 -12.86 5.38 -13.27
C ASN A 10 -11.40 4.94 -13.06
N PHE A 11 -10.92 4.94 -11.82
CA PHE A 11 -9.60 4.43 -11.48
C PHE A 11 -9.46 2.94 -11.82
N LEU A 12 -10.44 2.11 -11.46
CA LEU A 12 -10.44 0.68 -11.78
C LEU A 12 -10.52 0.41 -13.28
N ARG A 13 -10.96 1.37 -14.10
CA ARG A 13 -10.96 1.26 -15.58
C ARG A 13 -9.61 1.55 -16.22
N LEU A 14 -8.66 2.12 -15.49
CA LEU A 14 -7.32 2.39 -16.04
C LEU A 14 -6.65 1.11 -16.55
N GLY A 15 -5.78 1.30 -17.54
CA GLY A 15 -4.92 0.23 -18.04
C GLY A 15 -3.96 -0.29 -16.96
N PRO A 16 -3.28 -1.43 -17.21
CA PRO A 16 -2.39 -2.04 -16.22
C PRO A 16 -1.29 -1.10 -15.72
N ILE A 17 -0.74 -0.25 -16.60
CA ILE A 17 0.25 0.77 -16.22
C ILE A 17 -0.35 1.80 -15.26
N GLY A 18 -1.56 2.30 -15.54
CA GLY A 18 -2.23 3.27 -14.67
C GLY A 18 -2.55 2.71 -13.29
N LEU A 19 -2.97 1.44 -13.21
CA LEU A 19 -3.16 0.75 -11.94
C LEU A 19 -1.83 0.54 -11.19
N GLY A 20 -0.75 0.18 -11.89
CA GLY A 20 0.59 0.03 -11.30
C GLY A 20 1.11 1.34 -10.70
N VAL A 21 0.97 2.46 -11.41
CA VAL A 21 1.31 3.80 -10.89
C VAL A 21 0.44 4.14 -9.68
N GLY A 22 -0.86 3.87 -9.74
CA GLY A 22 -1.77 4.08 -8.61
C GLY A 22 -1.36 3.28 -7.37
N ALA A 23 -0.96 2.02 -7.52
CA ALA A 23 -0.45 1.21 -6.42
C ALA A 23 0.79 1.81 -5.77
N ALA A 24 1.74 2.31 -6.57
CA ALA A 24 2.95 2.98 -6.06
C ALA A 24 2.62 4.27 -5.29
N ILE A 25 1.66 5.06 -5.78
CA ILE A 25 1.19 6.28 -5.09
C ILE A 25 0.56 5.92 -3.74
N VAL A 26 -0.33 4.92 -3.70
CA VAL A 26 -0.98 4.45 -2.47
C VAL A 26 0.06 3.99 -1.45
N LEU A 27 1.07 3.24 -1.89
CA LEU A 27 2.16 2.78 -1.02
C LEU A 27 2.99 3.96 -0.49
N GLY A 28 3.34 4.93 -1.36
CA GLY A 28 4.06 6.13 -0.97
C GLY A 28 3.30 6.99 0.05
N ILE A 29 1.98 7.14 -0.11
CA ILE A 29 1.12 7.80 0.88
C ILE A 29 1.14 7.05 2.20
N GLY A 30 0.99 5.72 2.17
CA GLY A 30 1.06 4.88 3.37
C GLY A 30 2.37 5.05 4.13
N TYR A 31 3.50 5.08 3.41
CA TYR A 31 4.82 5.31 4.00
C TYR A 31 4.93 6.71 4.61
N PHE A 32 4.52 7.75 3.89
CA PHE A 32 4.53 9.13 4.39
C PHE A 32 3.70 9.29 5.67
N LEU A 33 2.49 8.70 5.70
CA LEU A 33 1.64 8.72 6.88
C LEU A 33 2.27 7.98 8.07
N GLN A 34 2.95 6.86 7.82
CA GLN A 34 3.66 6.12 8.86
C GLN A 34 4.81 6.96 9.46
N VAL A 35 5.63 7.60 8.62
CA VAL A 35 6.70 8.50 9.10
C VAL A 35 6.12 9.62 9.95
N SER A 36 5.04 10.26 9.49
CA SER A 36 4.38 11.31 10.27
C SER A 36 3.79 10.79 11.59
N GLN A 37 3.31 9.55 11.65
CA GLN A 37 2.89 8.91 12.90
C GLN A 37 4.08 8.66 13.84
N ASN A 38 5.20 8.16 13.31
CA ASN A 38 6.41 7.93 14.11
C ASN A 38 6.94 9.23 14.71
N ASP A 39 6.95 10.33 13.95
CA ASP A 39 7.36 11.65 14.45
C ASP A 39 6.46 12.11 15.61
N ARG A 40 5.15 11.87 15.52
CA ARG A 40 4.20 12.18 16.60
C ARG A 40 4.43 11.30 17.83
N VAL A 41 4.72 10.02 17.64
CA VAL A 41 5.03 9.09 18.74
C VAL A 41 6.35 9.50 19.41
N ALA A 42 7.36 9.86 18.63
CA ALA A 42 8.63 10.36 19.15
C ALA A 42 8.44 11.67 19.93
N ALA A 43 7.62 12.60 19.43
CA ALA A 43 7.30 13.84 20.14
C ALA A 43 6.56 13.57 21.46
N LYS A 44 5.58 12.64 21.46
CA LYS A 44 4.89 12.20 22.69
C LYS A 44 5.86 11.57 23.70
N ALA A 45 6.77 10.72 23.25
CA ALA A 45 7.78 10.10 24.10
C ALA A 45 8.74 11.14 24.70
N ALA A 46 9.17 12.12 23.90
CA ALA A 46 9.98 13.24 24.37
C ALA A 46 9.24 14.10 25.39
N ALA A 47 7.97 14.41 25.15
CA ALA A 47 7.13 15.13 26.10
C ALA A 47 6.95 14.33 27.40
N LEU A 48 6.71 13.01 27.30
CA LEU A 48 6.59 12.14 28.46
C LEU A 48 7.86 12.22 29.34
N ALA A 49 9.03 12.15 28.71
CA ALA A 49 10.33 12.27 29.38
C ALA A 49 10.61 13.67 29.98
N ALA A 50 10.09 14.74 29.36
CA ALA A 50 10.23 16.10 29.86
C ALA A 50 9.40 16.37 31.14
N GLY A 51 8.40 15.52 31.42
CA GLY A 51 7.43 15.73 32.49
C GLY A 51 6.27 16.65 32.08
N PRO A 52 5.24 16.78 32.93
CA PRO A 52 4.11 17.68 32.66
C PRO A 52 4.55 19.16 32.70
N PRO A 53 3.87 20.06 31.96
CA PRO A 53 4.12 21.49 32.07
C PRO A 53 3.77 22.01 33.48
N ALA A 54 4.25 23.20 33.82
CA ALA A 54 3.94 23.82 35.10
C ALA A 54 2.43 24.09 35.22
N ALA A 55 1.86 23.85 36.41
CA ALA A 55 0.47 24.16 36.68
C ALA A 55 0.25 25.69 36.70
N VAL A 56 -0.75 26.17 35.97
CA VAL A 56 -1.10 27.60 35.87
C VAL A 56 -2.56 27.80 36.27
N ASP A 57 -2.82 28.85 37.06
CA ASP A 57 -4.20 29.28 37.36
C ASP A 57 -4.91 29.64 36.07
N VAL A 58 -6.12 29.12 35.90
CA VAL A 58 -6.91 29.25 34.69
C VAL A 58 -7.14 30.71 34.26
N ALA A 59 -7.19 31.66 35.20
CA ALA A 59 -7.35 33.08 34.87
C ALA A 59 -6.07 33.77 34.37
N LYS A 60 -4.90 33.15 34.56
CA LYS A 60 -3.60 33.65 34.10
C LYS A 60 -3.06 32.87 32.91
N PHE A 61 -3.79 31.85 32.46
CA PHE A 61 -3.38 30.96 31.40
C PHE A 61 -3.21 31.71 30.08
N ASP A 62 -2.03 31.59 29.48
CA ASP A 62 -1.73 32.05 28.13
C ASP A 62 -1.46 30.84 27.20
N ARG A 63 -2.18 30.79 26.09
CA ARG A 63 -2.15 29.63 25.17
C ARG A 63 -0.79 29.45 24.48
N GLU A 64 -0.04 30.53 24.29
CA GLU A 64 1.24 30.49 23.57
C GLU A 64 2.41 30.16 24.50
N SER A 65 2.36 30.59 25.77
CA SER A 65 3.45 30.33 26.73
C SER A 65 3.27 29.11 27.61
N ASP A 66 2.03 28.75 27.95
CA ASP A 66 1.76 27.78 29.01
C ASP A 66 1.37 26.39 28.49
N ALA A 67 1.17 26.26 27.17
CA ALA A 67 0.90 24.99 26.51
C ALA A 67 2.15 24.45 25.79
N THR A 68 2.33 23.13 25.80
CA THR A 68 3.41 22.49 25.02
C THR A 68 3.07 22.44 23.53
N ASP A 69 4.03 22.05 22.68
CA ASP A 69 3.82 21.81 21.25
C ASP A 69 2.73 20.76 20.95
N LEU A 70 2.51 19.83 21.89
CA LEU A 70 1.44 18.83 21.82
C LEU A 70 0.10 19.35 22.35
N ARG A 71 0.05 20.63 22.72
CA ARG A 71 -1.06 21.30 23.40
C ARG A 71 -1.38 20.68 24.76
N GLU A 72 -0.39 20.08 25.40
CA GLU A 72 -0.51 19.63 26.79
C GLU A 72 -0.55 20.85 27.71
N VAL A 73 -1.42 20.81 28.72
CA VAL A 73 -1.55 21.86 29.73
C VAL A 73 -1.86 21.24 31.08
N VAL A 74 -1.45 21.94 32.14
CA VAL A 74 -1.90 21.68 33.51
C VAL A 74 -2.57 22.95 34.02
N LEU A 75 -3.91 22.94 34.09
CA LEU A 75 -4.69 24.08 34.56
C LEU A 75 -5.11 23.87 36.01
N ARG A 76 -5.03 24.93 36.81
CA ARG A 76 -5.57 24.94 38.17
C ARG A 76 -6.74 25.91 38.27
N GLY A 77 -7.79 25.51 38.97
CA GLY A 77 -8.97 26.34 39.17
C GLY A 77 -10.00 25.67 40.08
N GLN A 78 -11.00 26.43 40.49
CA GLN A 78 -12.10 25.87 41.29
C GLN A 78 -13.14 25.22 40.37
N ALA A 79 -13.52 23.98 40.67
CA ALA A 79 -14.58 23.28 39.96
C ALA A 79 -15.96 23.77 40.44
N VAL A 80 -16.82 24.17 39.51
CA VAL A 80 -18.19 24.60 39.81
C VAL A 80 -19.15 23.44 39.57
N PHE A 81 -19.18 22.49 40.50
CA PHE A 81 -19.97 21.26 40.35
C PHE A 81 -21.48 21.48 40.27
N ASP A 82 -22.00 22.59 40.80
CA ASP A 82 -23.42 22.97 40.68
C ASP A 82 -23.85 23.23 39.22
N TYR A 83 -22.88 23.54 38.36
CA TYR A 83 -23.05 23.72 36.92
C TYR A 83 -22.43 22.59 36.08
N ALA A 84 -21.99 21.50 36.72
CA ALA A 84 -21.53 20.33 35.98
C ALA A 84 -22.69 19.69 35.20
N TYR A 85 -22.40 19.23 33.98
CA TYR A 85 -23.44 18.78 33.06
C TYR A 85 -23.04 17.46 32.37
N ARG A 86 -24.04 16.61 32.13
CA ARG A 86 -23.91 15.38 31.35
C ARG A 86 -24.33 15.66 29.92
N LEU A 87 -23.40 15.56 29.00
CA LEU A 87 -23.63 15.86 27.59
C LEU A 87 -23.81 14.54 26.83
N THR A 88 -24.83 14.48 25.98
CA THR A 88 -25.09 13.35 25.08
C THR A 88 -25.17 13.87 23.65
N LEU A 89 -24.23 13.46 22.81
CA LEU A 89 -24.21 13.79 21.38
C LEU A 89 -24.76 12.61 20.59
N GLU A 90 -25.96 12.77 20.04
CA GLU A 90 -26.61 11.76 19.19
C GLU A 90 -25.86 11.58 17.87
N LYS A 91 -25.57 10.33 17.50
CA LYS A 91 -25.05 9.98 16.17
C LYS A 91 -25.82 8.80 15.60
N ASP A 92 -25.89 8.69 14.28
CA ASP A 92 -26.59 7.63 13.55
C ASP A 92 -26.25 6.19 13.98
N THR A 93 -25.09 5.98 14.61
CA THR A 93 -24.59 4.64 14.98
C THR A 93 -24.52 4.38 16.49
N SER A 94 -24.30 5.42 17.30
CA SER A 94 -24.22 5.34 18.76
C SER A 94 -24.11 6.73 19.35
N ASP A 95 -24.84 6.99 20.43
CA ASP A 95 -24.69 8.22 21.19
C ASP A 95 -23.30 8.28 21.83
N LEU A 96 -22.73 9.48 21.87
CA LEU A 96 -21.50 9.76 22.59
C LEU A 96 -21.84 10.49 23.88
N GLU A 97 -21.20 10.09 24.98
CA GLU A 97 -21.39 10.71 26.29
C GLU A 97 -20.13 11.48 26.69
N ALA A 98 -20.31 12.65 27.32
CA ALA A 98 -19.24 13.42 27.93
C ALA A 98 -19.71 14.07 29.23
N PHE A 99 -18.79 14.37 30.12
CA PHE A 99 -19.07 15.10 31.35
C PHE A 99 -18.32 16.42 31.38
N MET A 100 -19.08 17.50 31.57
CA MET A 100 -18.58 18.85 31.52
C MET A 100 -18.53 19.43 32.93
N VAL A 101 -17.39 20.01 33.31
CA VAL A 101 -17.24 20.74 34.57
C VAL A 101 -16.74 22.15 34.28
N PRO A 102 -17.56 23.18 34.53
CA PRO A 102 -17.12 24.58 34.48
C PRO A 102 -16.06 24.88 35.53
N ILE A 103 -15.10 25.73 35.18
CA ILE A 103 -13.95 26.09 36.02
C ILE A 103 -13.84 27.61 36.11
N VAL A 104 -13.62 28.08 37.33
CA VAL A 104 -13.34 29.48 37.66
C VAL A 104 -11.91 29.60 38.25
N SER A 105 -11.40 30.82 38.35
CA SER A 105 -10.08 31.08 38.97
C SER A 105 -9.98 30.52 40.39
N GLU A 106 -8.76 30.17 40.80
CA GLU A 106 -8.45 29.79 42.19
C GLU A 106 -8.90 30.84 43.22
N THR A 107 -8.90 32.12 42.85
CA THR A 107 -9.30 33.24 43.73
C THR A 107 -10.69 33.79 43.42
N ALA A 108 -11.47 33.11 42.58
CA ALA A 108 -12.82 33.55 42.26
C ALA A 108 -13.74 33.44 43.47
N THR A 109 -14.59 34.46 43.64
CA THR A 109 -15.66 34.50 44.65
C THR A 109 -17.06 34.40 44.04
N SER A 110 -17.14 34.30 42.71
CA SER A 110 -18.37 34.17 41.92
C SER A 110 -18.32 32.90 41.07
N GLU A 111 -19.31 32.03 41.24
CA GLU A 111 -19.50 30.82 40.43
C GLU A 111 -19.91 31.09 38.98
N ARG A 112 -20.23 32.35 38.63
CA ARG A 112 -20.66 32.76 37.29
C ARG A 112 -19.51 33.23 36.40
N ASP A 113 -18.34 33.48 36.96
CA ASP A 113 -17.18 34.00 36.24
C ASP A 113 -16.39 32.85 35.61
N ILE A 114 -17.09 32.00 34.84
CA ILE A 114 -16.52 30.81 34.20
C ILE A 114 -15.48 31.23 33.15
N VAL A 115 -14.26 30.72 33.30
CA VAL A 115 -13.14 31.01 32.39
C VAL A 115 -12.67 29.78 31.62
N ALA A 116 -12.98 28.57 32.12
CA ALA A 116 -12.67 27.33 31.41
C ALA A 116 -13.71 26.24 31.63
N ILE A 117 -13.58 25.19 30.83
CA ILE A 117 -14.35 23.96 30.90
C ILE A 117 -13.38 22.77 30.87
N ALA A 118 -13.50 21.88 31.84
CA ALA A 118 -12.97 20.52 31.72
C ALA A 118 -14.03 19.62 31.09
N LEU A 119 -13.71 19.06 29.92
CA LEU A 119 -14.58 18.14 29.21
C LEU A 119 -14.00 16.72 29.25
N PHE A 120 -14.60 15.87 30.08
CA PHE A 120 -14.23 14.47 30.24
C PHE A 120 -14.92 13.63 29.17
N TYR A 121 -14.13 13.08 28.25
CA TYR A 121 -14.60 12.26 27.13
C TYR A 121 -13.51 11.27 26.68
N GLU A 122 -13.93 10.06 26.37
CA GLU A 122 -13.15 9.03 25.68
C GLU A 122 -14.06 8.19 24.78
N SER A 123 -13.47 7.41 23.87
CA SER A 123 -14.25 6.45 23.09
C SER A 123 -14.81 5.37 24.02
N GLY A 124 -16.14 5.23 24.05
CA GLY A 124 -16.81 4.31 24.97
C GLY A 124 -16.91 4.82 26.41
N PHE A 125 -16.70 6.12 26.63
CA PHE A 125 -16.98 6.77 27.92
C PHE A 125 -18.41 6.48 28.35
N ARG A 126 -18.57 6.18 29.64
CA ARG A 126 -19.87 6.04 30.28
C ARG A 126 -19.85 6.79 31.59
N HIS A 127 -20.92 7.51 31.89
CA HIS A 127 -21.03 8.31 33.12
C HIS A 127 -20.78 7.52 34.40
N ASP A 128 -21.05 6.22 34.39
CA ASP A 128 -20.79 5.27 35.48
C ASP A 128 -19.30 5.14 35.84
N ARG A 129 -18.38 5.62 34.98
CA ARG A 129 -16.94 5.71 35.28
C ARG A 129 -16.54 6.90 36.15
N LEU A 130 -17.40 7.91 36.30
CA LEU A 130 -17.16 9.07 37.15
C LEU A 130 -17.38 8.70 38.62
N THR A 131 -16.40 8.04 39.21
CA THR A 131 -16.43 7.75 40.65
C THR A 131 -16.07 9.00 41.46
N PRO A 132 -16.46 9.10 42.73
CA PRO A 132 -15.99 10.17 43.60
C PRO A 132 -14.46 10.22 43.70
N GLU A 133 -13.78 9.08 43.66
CA GLU A 133 -12.32 9.03 43.61
C GLU A 133 -11.77 9.69 42.32
N PHE A 134 -12.43 9.46 41.19
CA PHE A 134 -12.05 10.09 39.92
C PHE A 134 -12.22 11.62 39.97
N LEU A 135 -13.36 12.09 40.49
CA LEU A 135 -13.65 13.53 40.61
C LEU A 135 -12.78 14.26 41.65
N THR A 136 -12.16 13.51 42.57
CA THR A 136 -11.21 14.06 43.56
C THR A 136 -9.76 13.88 43.12
N ASN A 137 -9.50 13.23 41.98
CA ASN A 137 -8.17 13.14 41.42
C ASN A 137 -7.72 14.53 40.96
N GLY A 138 -6.58 14.99 41.47
CA GLY A 138 -6.10 16.37 41.27
C GLY A 138 -6.66 17.38 42.27
N LEU A 139 -7.36 16.96 43.33
CA LEU A 139 -7.78 17.87 44.40
C LEU A 139 -6.57 18.43 45.15
N MET A 140 -6.41 19.76 45.11
CA MET A 140 -5.34 20.49 45.78
C MET A 140 -5.81 21.15 47.08
N GLY A 141 -7.12 21.46 47.17
CA GLY A 141 -7.71 22.15 48.31
C GLY A 141 -9.15 22.58 48.04
N PHE A 142 -9.66 23.49 48.85
CA PHE A 142 -10.99 24.07 48.70
C PHE A 142 -10.89 25.59 48.68
N GLY A 143 -11.53 26.21 47.69
CA GLY A 143 -11.70 27.66 47.64
C GLY A 143 -13.10 28.08 48.10
N ASP A 144 -13.47 29.32 47.80
CA ASP A 144 -14.74 29.91 48.22
C ASP A 144 -15.97 29.34 47.48
N ILE A 145 -15.76 28.79 46.28
CA ILE A 145 -16.83 28.27 45.41
C ILE A 145 -16.85 26.75 45.45
N GLY A 146 -15.68 26.12 45.37
CA GLY A 146 -15.58 24.68 45.21
C GLY A 146 -14.18 24.14 45.42
N PRO A 147 -13.96 22.83 45.17
CA PRO A 147 -12.64 22.25 45.24
C PRO A 147 -11.72 22.86 44.19
N ILE A 148 -10.51 23.21 44.61
CA ILE A 148 -9.43 23.62 43.72
C ILE A 148 -8.83 22.34 43.15
N MET A 149 -8.96 22.19 41.84
CA MET A 149 -8.55 21.01 41.09
C MET A 149 -7.41 21.36 40.14
N GLU A 150 -6.50 20.41 39.94
CA GLU A 150 -5.48 20.45 38.91
C GLU A 150 -5.88 19.52 37.75
N TYR A 151 -6.14 20.11 36.58
CA TYR A 151 -6.57 19.45 35.37
C TYR A 151 -5.38 19.27 34.42
N ASN A 152 -4.81 18.07 34.40
CA ASN A 152 -3.83 17.68 33.40
C ASN A 152 -4.56 17.15 32.14
N GLY A 153 -4.32 17.79 30.99
CA GLY A 153 -5.01 17.42 29.77
C GLY A 153 -4.45 18.09 28.52
N LYS A 154 -5.28 18.08 27.48
CA LYS A 154 -4.98 18.69 26.20
C LYS A 154 -5.92 19.85 25.89
N LEU A 155 -5.38 20.94 25.34
CA LEU A 155 -6.18 22.03 24.80
C LEU A 155 -6.70 21.69 23.41
N SER A 156 -8.00 21.81 23.23
CA SER A 156 -8.67 21.65 21.93
C SER A 156 -10.00 22.39 21.92
N SER A 157 -10.53 22.69 20.74
CA SER A 157 -11.89 23.21 20.62
C SER A 157 -12.93 22.15 21.02
N LEU A 158 -14.16 22.59 21.31
CA LEU A 158 -15.30 21.71 21.58
C LEU A 158 -15.71 20.87 20.35
N GLY A 159 -15.51 21.41 19.14
CA GLY A 159 -15.85 20.71 17.90
C GLY A 159 -17.34 20.39 17.86
N SER A 160 -17.70 19.11 17.73
CA SER A 160 -19.10 18.69 17.72
C SER A 160 -19.85 18.87 19.05
N TRP A 161 -19.15 19.19 20.14
CA TRP A 161 -19.75 19.44 21.45
C TRP A 161 -20.14 20.90 21.67
N GLU A 162 -19.80 21.80 20.76
CA GLU A 162 -19.96 23.25 20.96
C GLU A 162 -21.43 23.64 21.16
N GLU A 163 -22.32 23.21 20.28
CA GLU A 163 -23.75 23.53 20.33
C GLU A 163 -24.40 23.06 21.64
N ILE A 164 -24.21 21.78 22.01
CA ILE A 164 -24.78 21.22 23.24
C ILE A 164 -24.17 21.83 24.51
N THR A 165 -22.90 22.26 24.45
CA THR A 165 -22.25 22.97 25.56
C THR A 165 -22.83 24.36 25.74
N GLN A 166 -23.06 25.10 24.65
CA GLN A 166 -23.71 26.41 24.68
C GLN A 166 -25.14 26.32 25.22
N ASP A 167 -25.90 25.32 24.78
CA ASP A 167 -27.25 25.05 25.28
C ASP A 167 -27.24 24.75 26.79
N ALA A 168 -26.28 23.92 27.25
CA ALA A 168 -26.13 23.61 28.67
C ALA A 168 -25.80 24.85 29.51
N PHE A 169 -24.95 25.77 29.00
CA PHE A 169 -24.67 27.05 29.65
C PHE A 169 -25.92 27.93 29.71
N ALA A 170 -26.65 28.05 28.60
CA ALA A 170 -27.87 28.85 28.52
C ALA A 170 -28.96 28.33 29.47
N GLU A 171 -29.12 27.01 29.61
CA GLU A 171 -30.06 26.38 30.54
C GLU A 171 -29.76 26.77 32.01
N LYS A 172 -28.49 26.91 32.36
CA LYS A 172 -28.05 27.36 33.69
C LYS A 172 -28.03 28.88 33.85
N GLY A 173 -28.42 29.63 32.82
CA GLY A 173 -28.37 31.09 32.83
C GLY A 173 -26.95 31.65 32.84
N LEU A 174 -25.98 30.87 32.35
CA LEU A 174 -24.59 31.29 32.18
C LEU A 174 -24.37 31.83 30.77
N THR A 175 -23.43 32.78 30.64
CA THR A 175 -22.99 33.27 29.34
C THR A 175 -21.82 32.41 28.85
N PHE A 176 -21.94 31.84 27.66
CA PHE A 176 -20.83 31.15 27.00
C PHE A 176 -19.92 32.18 26.32
N SER A 177 -18.63 32.18 26.67
CA SER A 177 -17.64 33.09 26.08
C SER A 177 -16.93 32.42 24.90
N ASP A 178 -16.71 33.15 23.80
CA ASP A 178 -15.93 32.66 22.66
C ASP A 178 -14.45 32.38 23.03
N ASP A 179 -13.96 33.02 24.10
CA ASP A 179 -12.59 32.89 24.60
C ASP A 179 -12.45 31.82 25.70
N ILE A 180 -13.49 31.01 25.93
CA ILE A 180 -13.45 29.99 26.98
C ILE A 180 -12.35 28.96 26.74
N ILE A 181 -11.58 28.66 27.77
CA ILE A 181 -10.51 27.67 27.69
C ILE A 181 -11.13 26.28 27.81
N VAL A 182 -10.84 25.39 26.87
CA VAL A 182 -11.38 24.03 26.87
C VAL A 182 -10.24 23.05 27.05
N VAL A 183 -10.21 22.42 28.21
CA VAL A 183 -9.26 21.35 28.53
C VAL A 183 -9.95 20.00 28.44
N TRP A 184 -9.27 19.04 27.83
CA TRP A 184 -9.66 17.64 27.72
C TRP A 184 -8.77 16.84 28.66
N PRO A 185 -9.21 16.56 29.91
CA PRO A 185 -8.37 15.91 30.90
C PRO A 185 -7.99 14.47 30.49
N PHE A 186 -6.80 14.03 30.87
CA PHE A 186 -6.37 12.65 30.65
C PHE A 186 -7.00 11.71 31.69
N ILE A 187 -8.12 11.08 31.34
CA ILE A 187 -8.92 10.22 32.23
C ILE A 187 -8.06 9.08 32.82
N ASP A 188 -7.32 8.36 31.97
CA ASP A 188 -6.46 7.24 32.37
C ASP A 188 -5.03 7.66 32.75
N GLY A 189 -4.82 8.97 32.89
CA GLY A 189 -3.50 9.53 33.17
C GLY A 189 -2.69 9.86 31.92
N ARG A 190 -1.65 10.67 32.16
CA ARG A 190 -0.78 11.23 31.13
C ARG A 190 0.02 10.16 30.40
N GLU A 191 0.51 9.16 31.14
CA GLU A 191 1.33 8.07 30.61
C GLU A 191 0.57 7.28 29.55
N VAL A 192 -0.72 7.01 29.80
CA VAL A 192 -1.60 6.29 28.86
C VAL A 192 -1.90 7.13 27.63
N ALA A 193 -2.21 8.43 27.81
CA ALA A 193 -2.47 9.33 26.69
C ALA A 193 -1.27 9.47 25.72
N PHE A 194 -0.06 9.36 26.26
CA PHE A 194 1.20 9.50 25.51
C PHE A 194 1.83 8.16 25.15
N ALA A 195 1.24 7.04 25.59
CA ALA A 195 1.71 5.71 25.24
C ALA A 195 1.74 5.54 23.71
N PRO A 196 2.75 4.81 23.19
CA PRO A 196 2.73 4.39 21.80
C PRO A 196 1.49 3.51 21.56
N PRO A 197 0.93 3.52 20.33
CA PRO A 197 -0.13 2.59 19.97
C PRO A 197 0.32 1.14 20.21
N GLU A 198 -0.62 0.27 20.59
CA GLU A 198 -0.34 -1.13 20.86
C GLU A 198 0.25 -1.82 19.63
N ALA A 199 1.21 -2.74 19.84
CA ALA A 199 1.95 -3.37 18.75
C ALA A 199 1.08 -4.22 17.80
N ASP A 200 -0.11 -4.61 18.25
CA ASP A 200 -1.06 -5.41 17.47
C ASP A 200 -1.97 -4.57 16.56
N ASP A 201 -1.95 -3.24 16.69
CA ASP A 201 -2.68 -2.37 15.79
C ASP A 201 -2.05 -2.40 14.39
N THR A 202 -2.90 -2.60 13.37
CA THR A 202 -2.45 -2.62 11.98
C THR A 202 -1.84 -1.26 11.64
N THR A 203 -0.52 -1.22 11.47
CA THR A 203 0.19 0.01 11.10
C THR A 203 -0.45 0.64 9.86
N MET A 204 -0.46 1.98 9.79
CA MET A 204 -1.01 2.69 8.65
C MET A 204 -0.32 2.22 7.36
N PHE A 205 1.00 2.01 7.42
CA PHE A 205 1.74 1.42 6.31
C PHE A 205 1.25 0.01 5.94
N GLY A 206 1.01 -0.86 6.91
CA GLY A 206 0.51 -2.22 6.67
C GLY A 206 -0.86 -2.22 5.98
N PHE A 207 -1.76 -1.33 6.40
CA PHE A 207 -3.07 -1.16 5.75
C PHE A 207 -2.94 -0.70 4.29
N PHE A 208 -2.19 0.39 4.05
CA PHE A 208 -1.98 0.91 2.70
C PHE A 208 -1.21 -0.06 1.79
N SER A 209 -0.28 -0.83 2.35
CA SER A 209 0.48 -1.86 1.62
C SER A 209 -0.43 -3.00 1.14
N LYS A 210 -1.43 -3.40 1.94
CA LYS A 210 -2.46 -4.39 1.51
C LYS A 210 -3.28 -3.85 0.33
N ILE A 211 -3.71 -2.59 0.39
CA ILE A 211 -4.45 -1.94 -0.71
C ILE A 211 -3.58 -1.84 -1.97
N ALA A 212 -2.35 -1.34 -1.84
CA ALA A 212 -1.40 -1.23 -2.94
C ALA A 212 -1.11 -2.61 -3.56
N GLY A 213 -0.93 -3.64 -2.74
CA GLY A 213 -0.77 -5.03 -3.18
C GLY A 213 -1.96 -5.53 -3.99
N ALA A 214 -3.20 -5.28 -3.53
CA ALA A 214 -4.41 -5.67 -4.26
C ALA A 214 -4.53 -4.96 -5.62
N ILE A 215 -4.23 -3.66 -5.68
CA ILE A 215 -4.21 -2.88 -6.93
C ILE A 215 -3.11 -3.41 -7.87
N GLY A 216 -1.93 -3.72 -7.32
CA GLY A 216 -0.82 -4.31 -8.06
C GLY A 216 -1.16 -5.67 -8.68
N LEU A 217 -1.84 -6.55 -7.94
CA LEU A 217 -2.34 -7.81 -8.48
C LEU A 217 -3.36 -7.58 -9.60
N LEU A 218 -4.27 -6.63 -9.43
CA LEU A 218 -5.25 -6.30 -10.46
C LEU A 218 -4.58 -5.78 -11.73
N ALA A 219 -3.53 -4.96 -11.60
CA ALA A 219 -2.71 -4.49 -12.71
C ALA A 219 -2.07 -5.66 -13.48
N LEU A 220 -1.46 -6.61 -12.75
CA LEU A 220 -0.87 -7.82 -13.33
C LEU A 220 -1.92 -8.70 -14.00
N ALA A 221 -3.07 -8.91 -13.35
CA ALA A 221 -4.17 -9.67 -13.93
C ALA A 221 -4.64 -9.05 -15.26
N LYS A 222 -4.86 -7.72 -15.30
CA LYS A 222 -5.22 -7.03 -16.56
C LYS A 222 -4.15 -7.15 -17.63
N LEU A 223 -2.87 -7.15 -17.26
CA LEU A 223 -1.77 -7.32 -18.21
C LEU A 223 -1.77 -8.73 -18.80
N VAL A 224 -1.99 -9.76 -17.98
CA VAL A 224 -2.03 -11.17 -18.39
C VAL A 224 -3.28 -11.50 -19.22
N PHE A 225 -4.43 -10.92 -18.88
CA PHE A 225 -5.71 -11.14 -19.57
C PHE A 225 -5.98 -10.16 -20.72
N ARG A 226 -5.00 -9.34 -21.10
CA ARG A 226 -5.14 -8.45 -22.25
C ARG A 226 -5.28 -9.30 -23.52
N LYS A 227 -6.50 -9.42 -24.04
CA LYS A 227 -6.72 -10.03 -25.36
C LYS A 227 -5.88 -9.24 -26.35
N GLU A 228 -4.95 -9.93 -27.04
CA GLU A 228 -4.28 -9.33 -28.18
C GLU A 228 -5.40 -8.82 -29.10
N PRO A 229 -5.33 -7.55 -29.56
CA PRO A 229 -6.29 -7.07 -30.53
C PRO A 229 -6.21 -8.07 -31.67
N GLU A 230 -7.33 -8.77 -31.90
CA GLU A 230 -7.45 -9.73 -32.98
C GLU A 230 -6.95 -9.00 -34.21
N ALA A 231 -5.77 -9.39 -34.68
CA ALA A 231 -5.14 -8.72 -35.79
C ALA A 231 -6.18 -8.80 -36.88
N LYS A 232 -6.83 -7.67 -37.19
CA LYS A 232 -7.68 -7.57 -38.36
C LYS A 232 -6.73 -7.92 -39.48
N ILE A 233 -6.78 -9.18 -39.91
CA ILE A 233 -6.14 -9.63 -41.13
C ILE A 233 -6.80 -8.71 -42.13
N ALA A 234 -6.08 -7.68 -42.53
CA ALA A 234 -6.48 -6.88 -43.66
C ALA A 234 -6.75 -7.92 -44.73
N ALA A 235 -8.01 -8.05 -45.14
CA ALA A 235 -8.33 -8.87 -46.29
C ALA A 235 -7.33 -8.44 -47.36
N PRO A 236 -6.57 -9.37 -47.95
CA PRO A 236 -5.61 -8.99 -48.98
C PRO A 236 -6.36 -8.09 -49.94
N ASP A 237 -5.82 -6.90 -50.17
CA ASP A 237 -6.34 -5.98 -51.18
C ASP A 237 -6.10 -6.66 -52.51
N VAL A 238 -6.97 -7.61 -52.85
CA VAL A 238 -7.00 -8.26 -54.14
C VAL A 238 -7.65 -7.25 -55.05
N ASN A 239 -6.86 -6.26 -55.44
CA ASN A 239 -7.14 -5.41 -56.57
C ASN A 239 -7.00 -6.31 -57.82
N LEU A 240 -7.99 -7.18 -58.04
CA LEU A 240 -8.11 -7.97 -59.26
C LEU A 240 -8.35 -6.96 -60.39
N PRO A 241 -7.53 -6.94 -61.45
CA PRO A 241 -7.86 -6.17 -62.64
C PRO A 241 -9.24 -6.60 -63.15
N PRO A 242 -10.06 -5.66 -63.68
CA PRO A 242 -11.37 -6.00 -64.20
C PRO A 242 -11.22 -7.07 -65.28
N LEU A 243 -11.83 -8.23 -65.04
CA LEU A 243 -11.92 -9.31 -66.00
C LEU A 243 -12.69 -8.78 -67.23
N SER A 244 -11.99 -8.63 -68.34
CA SER A 244 -12.59 -8.47 -69.66
C SER A 244 -13.54 -9.65 -69.93
N PRO A 245 -14.78 -9.42 -70.39
CA PRO A 245 -15.71 -10.49 -70.71
C PRO A 245 -15.39 -11.05 -72.10
N GLU A 246 -14.46 -12.01 -72.18
CA GLU A 246 -14.33 -12.83 -73.38
C GLU A 246 -15.01 -14.19 -73.14
N VAL A 247 -16.26 -14.24 -73.61
CA VAL A 247 -17.11 -15.43 -73.63
C VAL A 247 -16.50 -16.42 -74.62
N THR A 248 -15.71 -17.37 -74.11
CA THR A 248 -15.43 -18.61 -74.84
C THR A 248 -16.23 -19.72 -74.19
N THR A 249 -17.31 -20.12 -74.85
CA THR A 249 -18.18 -21.23 -74.47
C THR A 249 -17.42 -22.55 -74.55
N ALA A 250 -16.81 -22.98 -73.45
CA ALA A 250 -16.46 -24.38 -73.23
C ALA A 250 -17.71 -25.14 -72.74
N PRO A 251 -17.93 -26.40 -73.18
CA PRO A 251 -19.13 -27.15 -72.83
C PRO A 251 -19.19 -27.39 -71.32
N GLN A 252 -20.24 -26.85 -70.72
CA GLN A 252 -20.59 -26.96 -69.32
C GLN A 252 -20.87 -28.42 -68.99
N ARG A 253 -19.85 -29.16 -68.53
CA ARG A 253 -20.07 -30.47 -67.91
C ARG A 253 -20.87 -30.22 -66.63
N SER A 254 -22.12 -30.67 -66.66
CA SER A 254 -23.03 -30.81 -65.53
C SER A 254 -22.31 -31.47 -64.35
N ALA A 255 -21.76 -30.65 -63.45
CA ALA A 255 -21.30 -31.10 -62.16
C ALA A 255 -22.55 -31.31 -61.30
N ALA A 256 -22.88 -32.58 -61.04
CA ALA A 256 -23.94 -32.94 -60.13
C ALA A 256 -23.73 -32.27 -58.76
N PRO A 257 -24.77 -31.74 -58.12
CA PRO A 257 -24.62 -31.04 -56.85
C PRO A 257 -24.12 -32.00 -55.76
N LEU A 258 -23.14 -31.53 -54.98
CA LEU A 258 -22.38 -32.27 -53.95
C LEU A 258 -23.23 -33.01 -52.90
N TRP A 259 -24.53 -32.69 -52.76
CA TRP A 259 -25.43 -33.42 -51.86
C TRP A 259 -25.81 -34.82 -52.37
N LYS A 260 -25.70 -35.11 -53.67
CA LYS A 260 -25.94 -36.45 -54.23
C LYS A 260 -24.75 -37.42 -54.06
N GLN A 261 -23.54 -36.91 -53.77
CA GLN A 261 -22.35 -37.78 -53.57
C GLN A 261 -22.23 -38.37 -52.16
N ARG A 262 -23.07 -37.95 -51.20
CA ARG A 262 -23.01 -38.45 -49.81
C ARG A 262 -24.09 -39.46 -49.43
N SER A 263 -25.04 -39.76 -50.31
CA SER A 263 -26.19 -40.62 -49.97
C SER A 263 -26.04 -42.09 -50.35
N GLY A 264 -24.88 -42.54 -50.87
CA GLY A 264 -24.63 -43.98 -51.07
C GLY A 264 -25.64 -44.72 -51.97
N LEU A 265 -26.29 -44.02 -52.90
CA LEU A 265 -27.15 -44.61 -53.93
C LEU A 265 -26.70 -44.08 -55.30
N VAL A 266 -25.77 -44.80 -55.91
CA VAL A 266 -25.53 -44.75 -57.36
C VAL A 266 -25.49 -46.20 -57.81
N ASP A 267 -26.41 -46.56 -58.70
CA ASP A 267 -26.57 -47.89 -59.27
C ASP A 267 -25.31 -48.37 -60.01
N GLU A 268 -24.92 -49.63 -59.78
CA GLU A 268 -23.75 -50.32 -60.33
C GLU A 268 -23.85 -50.72 -61.82
N SER A 269 -24.63 -50.03 -62.66
CA SER A 269 -24.83 -50.44 -64.06
C SER A 269 -24.22 -49.46 -65.06
N TYR A 270 -22.90 -49.33 -65.07
CA TYR A 270 -22.17 -48.86 -66.26
C TYR A 270 -20.69 -49.25 -66.20
N ASN A 271 -20.40 -50.53 -66.41
CA ASN A 271 -19.05 -51.02 -66.68
C ASN A 271 -19.14 -52.01 -67.83
N ASP A 272 -18.89 -51.54 -69.05
CA ASP A 272 -18.44 -52.35 -70.18
C ASP A 272 -17.87 -51.42 -71.26
N ALA A 273 -16.55 -51.20 -71.21
CA ALA A 273 -15.74 -50.88 -72.38
C ALA A 273 -14.26 -51.22 -72.11
N PRO A 274 -13.56 -51.87 -73.05
CA PRO A 274 -12.31 -52.56 -72.80
C PRO A 274 -11.09 -51.65 -72.74
N ALA A 275 -10.08 -52.12 -72.02
CA ALA A 275 -8.77 -51.54 -71.85
C ALA A 275 -8.09 -51.19 -73.19
N ALA A 276 -7.87 -49.90 -73.42
CA ALA A 276 -6.87 -49.40 -74.35
C ALA A 276 -5.64 -48.96 -73.55
N GLN A 277 -4.61 -49.79 -73.62
CA GLN A 277 -3.28 -49.57 -73.08
C GLN A 277 -2.61 -48.46 -73.90
N PHE A 278 -2.54 -47.25 -73.34
CA PHE A 278 -1.73 -46.14 -73.86
C PHE A 278 -0.56 -45.91 -72.90
N ASP A 279 0.64 -46.24 -73.36
CA ASP A 279 1.90 -45.77 -72.77
C ASP A 279 2.04 -44.28 -73.04
N GLU A 280 1.90 -43.45 -72.01
CA GLU A 280 2.30 -42.03 -72.06
C GLU A 280 3.67 -41.82 -71.39
N PRO A 281 4.57 -41.04 -72.01
CA PRO A 281 5.86 -40.68 -71.43
C PRO A 281 5.69 -39.66 -70.30
N GLY A 282 6.53 -39.81 -69.27
CA GLY A 282 6.51 -39.05 -68.02
C GLY A 282 6.38 -37.54 -68.20
N ILE A 283 5.22 -37.03 -67.80
CA ILE A 283 5.03 -35.64 -67.42
C ILE A 283 4.87 -35.66 -65.90
N ASP A 284 5.89 -35.17 -65.19
CA ASP A 284 5.81 -34.88 -63.76
C ASP A 284 4.75 -33.80 -63.55
N VAL A 285 3.50 -34.22 -63.38
CA VAL A 285 2.43 -33.38 -62.91
C VAL A 285 2.78 -32.99 -61.49
N PHE A 286 3.28 -31.76 -61.33
CA PHE A 286 3.35 -31.05 -60.06
C PHE A 286 1.96 -31.08 -59.42
N ALA A 287 1.70 -32.10 -58.60
CA ALA A 287 0.61 -32.08 -57.66
C ALA A 287 0.84 -30.85 -56.77
N PRO A 288 -0.04 -29.83 -56.78
CA PRO A 288 0.09 -28.72 -55.87
C PRO A 288 0.00 -29.32 -54.48
N LYS A 289 1.14 -29.36 -53.79
CA LYS A 289 1.28 -29.82 -52.41
C LYS A 289 0.27 -29.00 -51.62
N THR A 290 -0.90 -29.57 -51.34
CA THR A 290 -1.95 -28.90 -50.59
C THR A 290 -1.30 -28.49 -49.29
N ALA A 291 -1.10 -27.19 -49.14
CA ALA A 291 -0.50 -26.63 -47.95
C ALA A 291 -1.43 -27.03 -46.80
N SER A 292 -1.06 -28.10 -46.09
CA SER A 292 -1.77 -28.51 -44.89
C SER A 292 -1.75 -27.28 -43.99
N VAL A 293 -2.91 -26.64 -43.83
CA VAL A 293 -3.09 -25.49 -42.94
C VAL A 293 -2.76 -26.01 -41.56
N ILE A 294 -1.51 -25.84 -41.14
CA ILE A 294 -1.05 -26.16 -39.80
C ILE A 294 -1.82 -25.19 -38.91
N LYS A 295 -2.93 -25.64 -38.31
CA LYS A 295 -3.64 -24.88 -37.27
C LYS A 295 -2.58 -24.48 -36.24
N PRO A 296 -2.33 -23.18 -36.03
CA PRO A 296 -1.36 -22.77 -35.02
C PRO A 296 -1.86 -23.31 -33.68
N ARG A 297 -1.13 -24.28 -33.12
CA ARG A 297 -1.43 -24.80 -31.78
C ARG A 297 -1.18 -23.68 -30.79
N ALA A 298 -2.24 -22.96 -30.45
CA ALA A 298 -2.27 -21.92 -29.43
C ALA A 298 -2.04 -22.52 -28.02
N LYS A 299 -0.84 -23.03 -27.75
CA LYS A 299 -0.39 -23.44 -26.41
C LYS A 299 0.33 -22.29 -25.68
N PHE A 300 0.02 -21.05 -26.04
CA PHE A 300 0.76 -19.87 -25.57
C PHE A 300 0.22 -19.24 -24.27
N GLY A 301 -0.92 -19.70 -23.73
CA GLY A 301 -1.56 -19.05 -22.58
C GLY A 301 -1.08 -19.56 -21.22
N VAL A 302 -1.27 -20.86 -20.94
CA VAL A 302 -1.29 -21.36 -19.56
C VAL A 302 0.04 -21.20 -18.83
N ARG A 303 1.17 -21.50 -19.48
CA ARG A 303 2.50 -21.43 -18.84
C ARG A 303 2.91 -19.99 -18.50
N LYS A 304 2.53 -19.01 -19.33
CA LYS A 304 2.83 -17.60 -19.08
C LYS A 304 1.96 -17.04 -17.96
N VAL A 305 0.68 -17.43 -17.92
CA VAL A 305 -0.25 -17.08 -16.84
C VAL A 305 0.25 -17.62 -15.50
N LEU A 306 0.68 -18.89 -15.45
CA LEU A 306 1.21 -19.52 -14.23
C LEU A 306 2.49 -18.83 -13.73
N ILE A 307 3.42 -18.48 -14.63
CA ILE A 307 4.65 -17.77 -14.25
C ILE A 307 4.34 -16.37 -13.72
N GLY A 308 3.41 -15.65 -14.35
CA GLY A 308 2.95 -14.34 -13.87
C GLY A 308 2.26 -14.41 -12.50
N LEU A 309 1.44 -15.43 -12.27
CA LEU A 309 0.73 -15.64 -11.01
C LEU A 309 1.69 -16.00 -9.87
N VAL A 310 2.61 -16.95 -10.11
CA VAL A 310 3.63 -17.33 -9.10
C VAL A 310 4.57 -16.17 -8.81
N GLY A 311 5.03 -15.44 -9.84
CA GLY A 311 5.86 -14.24 -9.66
C GLY A 311 5.14 -13.13 -8.90
N GLY A 312 3.86 -12.90 -9.19
CA GLY A 312 3.03 -11.92 -8.48
C GLY A 312 2.80 -12.27 -7.02
N LEU A 313 2.45 -13.52 -6.72
CA LEU A 313 2.28 -14.00 -5.33
C LEU A 313 3.59 -13.93 -4.54
N PHE A 314 4.72 -14.27 -5.17
CA PHE A 314 6.03 -14.15 -4.55
C PHE A 314 6.36 -12.69 -4.21
N PHE A 315 6.15 -11.77 -5.15
CA PHE A 315 6.41 -10.34 -4.93
C PHE A 315 5.51 -9.76 -3.84
N LEU A 316 4.26 -10.22 -3.76
CA LEU A 316 3.31 -9.77 -2.75
C LEU A 316 3.62 -10.32 -1.35
N GLY A 317 4.02 -11.60 -1.27
CA GLY A 317 4.55 -12.18 -0.04
C GLY A 317 5.80 -11.42 0.42
N LEU A 318 6.71 -11.12 -0.50
CA LEU A 318 7.93 -10.38 -0.19
C LEU A 318 7.65 -8.95 0.27
N ALA A 319 6.78 -8.22 -0.43
CA ALA A 319 6.34 -6.87 -0.03
C ALA A 319 5.65 -6.90 1.34
N SER A 320 4.82 -7.92 1.62
CA SER A 320 4.18 -8.10 2.94
C SER A 320 5.20 -8.38 4.03
N THR A 321 6.23 -9.19 3.77
CA THR A 321 7.25 -9.54 4.76
C THR A 321 8.14 -8.35 5.06
N VAL A 322 8.58 -7.62 4.03
CA VAL A 322 9.34 -6.38 4.18
C VAL A 322 8.52 -5.30 4.88
N SER A 323 7.21 -5.21 4.59
CA SER A 323 6.32 -4.24 5.23
C SER A 323 6.08 -4.54 6.71
N ASP A 324 5.93 -5.81 7.08
CA ASP A 324 5.82 -6.23 8.48
C ASP A 324 7.14 -5.96 9.26
N LEU A 325 8.29 -6.19 8.63
CA LEU A 325 9.59 -5.84 9.22
C LEU A 325 9.75 -4.32 9.41
N ILE A 326 9.36 -3.49 8.43
CA ILE A 326 9.41 -2.02 8.53
C ILE A 326 8.42 -1.48 9.57
N GLY A 327 7.24 -2.10 9.69
CA GLY A 327 6.24 -1.67 10.66
C GLY A 327 6.67 -1.92 12.11
N LYS A 328 7.40 -3.02 12.36
CA LYS A 328 7.84 -3.42 13.71
C LYS A 328 9.04 -2.65 14.25
N SER A 329 9.68 -1.85 13.41
CA SER A 329 10.98 -1.25 13.73
C SER A 329 10.99 0.25 13.89
N SER A 330 9.94 0.93 13.43
CA SER A 330 9.85 2.38 13.53
C SER A 330 9.55 2.88 14.94
N THR A 331 9.40 1.97 15.90
CA THR A 331 9.29 2.26 17.34
C THR A 331 10.64 2.43 18.05
N ALA A 332 11.76 2.13 17.39
CA ALA A 332 13.08 2.10 18.02
C ALA A 332 14.09 2.99 17.29
N THR A 333 13.99 4.33 17.38
CA THR A 333 15.15 5.22 17.15
C THR A 333 14.87 6.67 17.55
N VAL A 334 15.44 7.10 18.68
CA VAL A 334 15.59 8.52 19.06
C VAL A 334 17.05 8.73 19.48
N VAL A 335 17.69 9.71 18.82
CA VAL A 335 19.06 10.27 18.99
C VAL A 335 20.24 9.46 18.39
N LYS A 336 20.78 9.97 17.27
CA LYS A 336 22.12 9.65 16.73
C LYS A 336 23.22 10.12 17.69
N THR A 337 23.57 9.27 18.64
CA THR A 337 24.94 9.16 19.12
C THR A 337 25.53 7.94 18.41
N GLN A 338 26.77 8.01 17.90
CA GLN A 338 27.45 6.82 17.37
C GLN A 338 27.38 5.76 18.46
N SER A 339 26.57 4.73 18.24
CA SER A 339 26.34 3.74 19.28
C SER A 339 27.64 2.98 19.49
N THR A 340 27.93 2.57 20.72
CA THR A 340 29.08 1.71 21.02
C THR A 340 29.08 0.43 20.15
N ALA A 341 27.91 0.00 19.65
CA ALA A 341 27.80 -1.11 18.72
C ALA A 341 28.40 -0.81 17.33
N GLU A 342 28.34 0.44 16.85
CA GLU A 342 28.92 0.83 15.56
C GLU A 342 30.45 0.80 15.59
N VAL A 343 31.06 1.30 16.68
CA VAL A 343 32.52 1.25 16.87
C VAL A 343 33.02 -0.20 17.05
N ILE A 344 32.26 -1.04 17.76
CA ILE A 344 32.58 -2.46 17.93
C ILE A 344 32.43 -3.22 16.60
N ALA A 345 31.41 -2.90 15.80
CA ALA A 345 31.19 -3.53 14.50
C ALA A 345 32.27 -3.16 13.48
N GLU A 346 32.71 -1.89 13.44
CA GLU A 346 33.81 -1.45 12.57
C GLU A 346 35.14 -2.10 12.96
N SER A 347 35.45 -2.17 14.25
CA SER A 347 36.68 -2.82 14.72
C SER A 347 36.68 -4.34 14.50
N ALA A 348 35.53 -5.01 14.65
CA ALA A 348 35.38 -6.42 14.31
C ALA A 348 35.50 -6.68 12.80
N ALA A 349 34.97 -5.79 11.96
CA ALA A 349 35.08 -5.89 10.52
C ALA A 349 36.54 -5.79 10.04
N ALA A 350 37.29 -4.82 10.55
CA ALA A 350 38.71 -4.64 10.25
C ALA A 350 39.58 -5.83 10.70
N ALA A 351 39.18 -6.55 11.75
CA ALA A 351 39.91 -7.74 12.23
C ALA A 351 39.64 -9.00 11.40
N ILE A 352 38.49 -9.08 10.73
CA ILE A 352 38.03 -10.27 9.99
C ILE A 352 38.40 -10.19 8.51
N VAL A 353 38.38 -8.98 7.93
CA VAL A 353 38.74 -8.78 6.53
C VAL A 353 40.25 -8.62 6.43
N PRO A 354 40.98 -9.54 5.76
CA PRO A 354 42.42 -9.42 5.62
C PRO A 354 42.76 -8.20 4.76
N ASP A 355 43.76 -7.44 5.20
CA ASP A 355 44.31 -6.31 4.44
C ASP A 355 44.68 -6.75 3.02
N ALA A 356 44.42 -5.87 2.05
CA ALA A 356 44.81 -6.12 0.67
C ALA A 356 46.33 -6.32 0.56
N ASP A 357 46.76 -7.35 -0.18
CA ASP A 357 48.18 -7.64 -0.39
C ASP A 357 48.89 -6.39 -0.97
N PRO A 358 49.92 -5.85 -0.29
CA PRO A 358 50.63 -4.65 -0.75
C PRO A 358 51.32 -4.85 -2.11
N ASN A 359 51.52 -6.08 -2.56
CA ASN A 359 52.09 -6.42 -3.88
C ASN A 359 51.03 -6.72 -4.95
N ARG A 360 49.78 -6.36 -4.70
CA ARG A 360 48.68 -6.64 -5.61
C ARG A 360 48.86 -5.98 -6.99
N HIS A 361 48.54 -6.75 -8.03
CA HIS A 361 48.61 -6.27 -9.40
C HIS A 361 47.47 -5.27 -9.67
N TRP A 362 47.74 -4.18 -10.41
CA TRP A 362 46.79 -3.10 -10.73
C TRP A 362 45.50 -3.55 -11.43
N THR A 363 45.46 -4.78 -11.94
CA THR A 363 44.31 -5.41 -12.60
C THR A 363 43.36 -6.12 -11.62
N ASP A 364 43.76 -6.32 -10.37
CA ASP A 364 42.94 -7.03 -9.40
C ASP A 364 42.06 -6.04 -8.63
N ILE A 365 40.74 -6.17 -8.78
CA ILE A 365 39.75 -5.28 -8.16
C ILE A 365 39.72 -5.47 -6.66
N ASP A 366 40.07 -4.43 -5.90
CA ASP A 366 39.97 -4.49 -4.45
C ASP A 366 38.54 -4.48 -3.93
N VAL A 367 38.19 -5.55 -3.23
CA VAL A 367 36.89 -5.77 -2.62
C VAL A 367 36.94 -5.68 -1.10
N ALA A 368 38.13 -5.49 -0.50
CA ALA A 368 38.28 -5.40 0.95
C ALA A 368 37.40 -4.28 1.56
N PRO A 369 37.32 -3.04 1.00
CA PRO A 369 36.46 -2.00 1.56
C PRO A 369 34.96 -2.35 1.51
N ILE A 370 34.53 -3.10 0.49
CA ILE A 370 33.13 -3.55 0.36
C ILE A 370 32.84 -4.67 1.36
N ALA A 371 33.79 -5.58 1.54
CA ALA A 371 33.69 -6.66 2.51
C ALA A 371 33.66 -6.12 3.94
N GLU A 372 34.52 -5.16 4.29
CA GLU A 372 34.53 -4.50 5.60
C GLU A 372 33.21 -3.82 5.90
N TRP A 373 32.71 -3.02 4.95
CA TRP A 373 31.43 -2.35 5.10
C TRP A 373 30.28 -3.36 5.27
N PHE A 374 30.28 -4.46 4.51
CA PHE A 374 29.25 -5.49 4.61
C PHE A 374 29.31 -6.23 5.95
N VAL A 375 30.51 -6.58 6.43
CA VAL A 375 30.72 -7.24 7.72
C VAL A 375 30.31 -6.33 8.87
N ALA A 376 30.67 -5.04 8.81
CA ALA A 376 30.24 -4.07 9.82
C ALA A 376 28.71 -3.94 9.87
N LYS A 377 28.05 -3.83 8.71
CA LYS A 377 26.58 -3.82 8.65
C LYS A 377 25.97 -5.16 9.07
N PHE A 378 26.63 -6.29 8.84
CA PHE A 378 26.18 -7.58 9.33
C PHE A 378 26.23 -7.68 10.85
N PHE A 379 27.32 -7.25 11.49
CA PHE A 379 27.39 -7.22 12.95
C PHE A 379 26.40 -6.23 13.57
N LEU A 380 26.24 -5.06 12.97
CA LEU A 380 25.19 -4.12 13.34
C LEU A 380 23.82 -4.79 13.25
N ALA A 381 23.51 -5.45 12.13
CA ALA A 381 22.26 -6.16 11.96
C ALA A 381 22.05 -7.28 12.99
N VAL A 382 23.08 -8.07 13.31
CA VAL A 382 23.02 -9.12 14.34
C VAL A 382 22.83 -8.53 15.74
N SER A 383 23.39 -7.35 16.01
CA SER A 383 23.21 -6.63 17.28
C SER A 383 21.83 -5.99 17.45
N GLY A 384 20.96 -6.09 16.43
CA GLY A 384 19.61 -5.53 16.44
C GLY A 384 19.51 -4.13 15.84
N ASP A 385 20.58 -3.61 15.21
CA ASP A 385 20.50 -2.37 14.42
C ASP A 385 19.63 -2.61 13.18
N PHE A 386 18.47 -1.98 13.21
CA PHE A 386 17.43 -2.23 12.25
C PHE A 386 17.72 -1.59 10.87
N ASP A 387 18.40 -0.44 10.83
CA ASP A 387 18.80 0.20 9.58
C ASP A 387 19.78 -0.71 8.82
N ALA A 388 20.70 -1.34 9.55
CA ALA A 388 21.62 -2.32 9.00
C ALA A 388 20.90 -3.60 8.51
N GLN A 389 19.87 -4.07 9.23
CA GLN A 389 19.05 -5.21 8.80
C GLN A 389 18.29 -4.93 7.50
N ILE A 390 17.61 -3.77 7.39
CA ILE A 390 16.92 -3.37 6.16
C ILE A 390 17.90 -3.27 5.00
N LEU A 391 19.04 -2.65 5.22
CA LEU A 391 20.03 -2.42 4.18
C LEU A 391 20.57 -3.76 3.63
N LEU A 392 20.89 -4.72 4.51
CA LEU A 392 21.33 -6.06 4.11
C LEU A 392 20.21 -6.86 3.42
N LEU A 393 18.98 -6.77 3.93
CA LEU A 393 17.82 -7.38 3.30
C LEU A 393 17.60 -6.81 1.89
N GLY A 394 17.74 -5.49 1.75
CA GLY A 394 17.66 -4.78 0.47
C GLY A 394 18.76 -5.20 -0.51
N MET A 395 19.98 -5.44 -0.03
CA MET A 395 21.06 -5.99 -0.86
C MET A 395 20.79 -7.42 -1.32
N LEU A 396 20.39 -8.31 -0.40
CA LEU A 396 20.02 -9.69 -0.74
C LEU A 396 18.86 -9.72 -1.74
N LEU A 397 17.85 -8.88 -1.52
CA LEU A 397 16.73 -8.70 -2.43
C LEU A 397 17.19 -8.16 -3.79
N GLY A 398 18.06 -7.15 -3.80
CA GLY A 398 18.61 -6.56 -5.01
C GLY A 398 19.38 -7.57 -5.84
N VAL A 399 20.22 -8.39 -5.21
CA VAL A 399 20.94 -9.50 -5.86
C VAL A 399 19.93 -10.52 -6.40
N PHE A 400 18.91 -10.89 -5.63
CA PHE A 400 17.87 -11.81 -6.08
C PHE A 400 17.11 -11.27 -7.29
N VAL A 401 16.72 -9.99 -7.28
CA VAL A 401 16.04 -9.30 -8.39
C VAL A 401 16.96 -9.23 -9.61
N ALA A 402 18.25 -8.91 -9.43
CA ALA A 402 19.22 -8.88 -10.52
C ALA A 402 19.41 -10.27 -11.15
N LEU A 403 19.54 -11.32 -10.34
CA LEU A 403 19.63 -12.70 -10.82
C LEU A 403 18.33 -13.15 -11.50
N PHE A 404 17.18 -12.74 -10.98
CA PHE A 404 15.87 -13.00 -11.60
C PHE A 404 15.74 -12.29 -12.95
N ALA A 405 16.11 -11.01 -13.03
CA ALA A 405 16.11 -10.23 -14.25
C ALA A 405 17.08 -10.79 -15.30
N LEU A 406 18.27 -11.22 -14.87
CA LEU A 406 19.26 -11.89 -15.72
C LEU A 406 18.69 -13.21 -16.27
N ARG A 407 18.09 -14.02 -15.40
CA ARG A 407 17.44 -15.27 -15.81
C ARG A 407 16.28 -15.01 -16.77
N TRP A 408 15.45 -14.01 -16.50
CA TRP A 408 14.36 -13.60 -17.37
C TRP A 408 14.87 -13.14 -18.74
N TYR A 409 15.91 -12.31 -18.76
CA TYR A 409 16.59 -11.88 -19.99
C TYR A 409 17.04 -13.09 -20.83
N PHE A 410 17.66 -14.09 -20.22
CA PHE A 410 18.06 -15.31 -20.94
C PHE A 410 16.87 -16.12 -21.47
N ILE A 411 15.78 -16.22 -20.70
CA ILE A 411 14.55 -16.89 -21.16
C ILE A 411 13.97 -16.16 -22.36
N VAL A 412 13.79 -14.84 -22.26
CA VAL A 412 13.25 -14.00 -23.33
C VAL A 412 14.14 -14.08 -24.57
N ARG A 413 15.45 -13.90 -24.41
CA ARG A 413 16.43 -14.02 -25.51
C ARG A 413 16.37 -15.39 -26.17
N ARG A 414 16.22 -16.48 -25.41
CA ARG A 414 16.09 -17.83 -25.96
C ARG A 414 14.77 -18.04 -26.71
N THR A 415 13.70 -17.39 -26.28
CA THR A 415 12.40 -17.46 -26.97
C THR A 415 12.32 -16.58 -28.22
N LEU A 416 13.06 -15.46 -28.24
CA LEU A 416 13.06 -14.50 -29.36
C LEU A 416 14.15 -14.75 -30.40
N ARG A 417 15.20 -15.54 -30.09
CA ARG A 417 16.16 -15.94 -31.12
C ARG A 417 15.43 -16.80 -32.16
N PRO A 418 15.33 -16.34 -33.43
CA PRO A 418 14.74 -17.16 -34.48
C PRO A 418 15.55 -18.45 -34.56
N LYS A 419 14.86 -19.59 -34.53
CA LYS A 419 15.51 -20.87 -34.80
C LYS A 419 15.93 -20.83 -36.27
N THR A 420 17.16 -20.43 -36.53
CA THR A 420 17.83 -20.65 -37.81
C THR A 420 18.10 -22.15 -37.92
N THR A 421 17.06 -22.92 -38.19
CA THR A 421 17.23 -24.26 -38.76
C THR A 421 17.76 -24.01 -40.16
N ALA A 422 19.07 -24.16 -40.35
CA ALA A 422 19.65 -24.22 -41.68
C ALA A 422 18.94 -25.37 -42.41
N ARG A 423 18.00 -25.04 -43.30
CA ARG A 423 17.43 -26.02 -44.23
C ARG A 423 18.54 -26.30 -45.24
N PHE A 424 19.29 -27.38 -45.02
CA PHE A 424 20.25 -27.88 -46.00
C PHE A 424 19.56 -28.35 -47.30
N ASP A 425 18.23 -28.53 -47.29
CA ASP A 425 17.43 -28.84 -48.49
C ASP A 425 17.37 -27.72 -49.55
N SER A 426 17.92 -26.53 -49.29
CA SER A 426 17.99 -25.45 -50.31
C SER A 426 19.38 -25.22 -50.88
N MET A 427 20.40 -25.99 -50.49
CA MET A 427 21.66 -26.02 -51.23
C MET A 427 21.52 -27.07 -52.32
N GLY A 428 21.04 -26.63 -53.48
CA GLY A 428 21.08 -27.44 -54.70
C GLY A 428 22.53 -27.84 -54.99
N ILE A 429 22.87 -29.08 -54.64
CA ILE A 429 23.94 -29.81 -55.31
C ILE A 429 23.34 -30.18 -56.67
N ASN A 430 23.64 -29.38 -57.68
CA ASN A 430 23.49 -29.76 -59.08
C ASN A 430 24.68 -30.62 -59.49
#